data_AF-A0AA35QRU8-F1
#
_entry.id   AF-A0AA35QRU8-F1
#
_cell.length_a   1.000
_cell.length_b   1.000
_cell.length_c   1.000
_cell.angle_alpha   90.00
_cell.angle_beta   90.00
_cell.angle_gamma   90.00
#
_symmetry.space_group_name_H-M   'P 1'
#
loop_
_entity.id
_entity.type
_entity.pdbx_description
1 polymer ?
#
loop_
_entity_poly.entity_id
_entity_poly.type
_entity_poly.pdbx_seq_one_letter_code
_entity_poly.pdbx_strand_id
1 'polypeptide(L)'
;MLEALHHLLNRLPALNYAVFERLIFHLARVAEQEPANKMSPYNLAVIFAPCLFQGETKSRNPQDLIKELAKQTIVLEVIIEEQVEKLQATLRGIETLSVVARHTASKLTELISSEEVCTVLMC
;
A
#
# COMPACT_ATOMS: atom_id res chain seq x y z
N MET A 1 -8.07 -13.04 -9.60
CA MET A 1 -7.00 -12.41 -10.42
C MET A 1 -5.82 -12.01 -9.54
N LEU A 2 -6.02 -11.25 -8.47
CA LEU A 2 -4.98 -10.87 -7.50
C LEU A 2 -4.30 -12.05 -6.78
N GLU A 3 -5.03 -13.11 -6.42
CA GLU A 3 -4.42 -14.29 -5.80
C GLU A 3 -3.42 -15.00 -6.71
N ALA A 4 -3.77 -15.18 -7.99
CA ALA A 4 -2.87 -15.77 -8.98
C ALA A 4 -1.62 -14.90 -9.20
N LEU A 5 -1.79 -13.58 -9.12
CA LEU A 5 -0.70 -12.61 -9.23
C LEU A 5 0.23 -12.64 -8.02
N HIS A 6 -0.32 -12.66 -6.81
CA HIS A 6 0.46 -12.90 -5.58
C HIS A 6 1.19 -14.24 -5.62
N HIS A 7 0.56 -15.29 -6.15
CA HIS A 7 1.19 -16.59 -6.29
C HIS A 7 2.37 -16.57 -7.27
N LEU A 8 2.28 -15.80 -8.35
CA LEU A 8 3.39 -15.59 -9.29
C LEU A 8 4.51 -14.75 -8.67
N LEU A 9 4.17 -13.70 -7.91
CA LEU A 9 5.16 -12.87 -7.21
C LEU A 9 5.95 -13.69 -6.18
N ASN A 10 5.29 -14.61 -5.47
CA ASN A 10 5.94 -15.52 -4.51
C ASN A 10 6.94 -16.50 -5.16
N ARG A 11 6.95 -16.63 -6.49
CA ARG A 11 7.93 -17.45 -7.22
C ARG A 11 9.21 -16.69 -7.59
N LEU A 12 9.24 -15.37 -7.38
CA LEU A 12 10.46 -14.59 -7.57
C LEU A 12 11.53 -15.01 -6.54
N PRO A 13 12.82 -14.97 -6.91
CA PRO A 13 13.88 -15.07 -5.91
C PRO A 13 13.67 -14.04 -4.80
N ALA A 14 13.98 -14.42 -3.56
CA ALA A 14 13.64 -13.61 -2.37
C ALA A 14 14.10 -12.15 -2.46
N LEU A 15 15.29 -11.91 -3.02
CA LEU A 15 15.81 -10.55 -3.20
C LEU A 15 15.01 -9.76 -4.24
N ASN A 16 14.66 -10.36 -5.37
CA ASN A 16 13.82 -9.73 -6.39
C ASN A 16 12.43 -9.40 -5.85
N TYR A 17 11.84 -10.32 -5.06
CA TYR A 17 10.56 -10.08 -4.40
C TYR A 17 10.63 -8.88 -3.44
N ALA A 18 11.65 -8.83 -2.57
CA ALA A 18 11.81 -7.73 -1.61
C ALA A 18 11.96 -6.37 -2.29
N VAL A 19 12.73 -6.30 -3.39
CA VAL A 19 12.87 -5.08 -4.18
C VAL A 19 11.56 -4.70 -4.86
N PHE A 20 10.86 -5.69 -5.44
CA PHE A 20 9.56 -5.46 -6.08
C PHE A 20 8.53 -4.94 -5.08
N GLU A 21 8.38 -5.58 -3.92
CA GLU A 21 7.49 -5.14 -2.85
C GLU A 21 7.81 -3.70 -2.40
N ARG A 22 9.08 -3.39 -2.19
CA ARG A 22 9.51 -2.03 -1.81
C ARG A 22 9.19 -1.00 -2.89
N LEU A 23 9.34 -1.36 -4.15
CA LEU A 23 9.00 -0.50 -5.28
C LEU A 23 7.49 -0.26 -5.35
N ILE A 24 6.67 -1.32 -5.27
CA ILE A 24 5.21 -1.21 -5.30
C ILE A 24 4.71 -0.31 -4.15
N PHE A 25 5.26 -0.49 -2.95
CA PHE A 25 4.96 0.40 -1.83
C PHE A 25 5.31 1.87 -2.12
N HIS A 26 6.46 2.12 -2.76
CA HIS A 26 6.85 3.48 -3.15
C HIS A 26 5.89 4.06 -4.19
N LEU A 27 5.53 3.31 -5.23
CA LEU A 27 4.59 3.74 -6.26
C LEU A 27 3.21 4.05 -5.68
N ALA A 28 2.73 3.24 -4.73
CA ALA A 28 1.48 3.51 -4.03
C ALA A 28 1.50 4.85 -3.28
N ARG A 29 2.61 5.19 -2.62
CA ARG A 29 2.77 6.52 -1.98
C ARG A 29 2.79 7.67 -2.99
N VAL A 30 3.36 7.45 -4.17
CA VAL A 30 3.33 8.46 -5.24
C VAL A 30 1.90 8.64 -5.74
N ALA A 31 1.17 7.55 -5.98
CA ALA A 31 -0.22 7.57 -6.44
C ALA A 31 -1.18 8.18 -5.40
N GLU A 32 -0.95 7.96 -4.10
CA GLU A 32 -1.74 8.61 -3.04
C GLU A 32 -1.65 10.15 -3.10
N GLN A 33 -0.57 10.68 -3.66
CA GLN A 33 -0.35 12.12 -3.86
C GLN A 33 -0.74 12.61 -5.27
N GLU A 34 -1.54 11.82 -6.01
CA GLU A 34 -2.04 12.16 -7.35
C GLU A 34 -2.64 13.58 -7.45
N PRO A 35 -3.42 14.10 -6.47
CA PRO A 35 -3.94 15.46 -6.56
C PRO A 35 -2.84 16.53 -6.74
N ALA A 36 -1.66 16.31 -6.17
CA ALA A 36 -0.52 17.22 -6.22
C ALA A 36 0.44 16.93 -7.39
N ASN A 37 0.76 15.66 -7.66
CA ASN A 37 1.78 15.28 -8.65
C ASN A 37 1.23 14.79 -10.00
N LYS A 38 -0.10 14.58 -10.10
CA LYS A 38 -0.82 14.09 -11.30
C LYS A 38 -0.41 12.69 -11.78
N MET A 39 0.21 11.90 -10.92
CA MET A 39 0.64 10.54 -11.22
C MET A 39 -0.40 9.54 -10.70
N SER A 40 -1.34 9.15 -11.57
CA SER A 40 -2.27 8.06 -11.28
C SER A 40 -1.56 6.69 -11.28
N PRO A 41 -2.17 5.65 -10.68
CA PRO A 41 -1.69 4.27 -10.78
C PRO A 41 -1.42 3.84 -12.23
N TYR A 42 -2.33 4.18 -13.14
CA TYR A 42 -2.16 3.93 -14.58
C TYR A 42 -0.91 4.62 -15.16
N ASN A 43 -0.70 5.91 -14.88
CA ASN A 43 0.45 6.66 -15.38
C ASN A 43 1.77 6.05 -14.89
N LEU A 44 1.81 5.64 -13.63
CA LEU A 44 2.96 4.93 -13.07
C LEU A 44 3.14 3.56 -13.73
N ALA A 45 2.07 2.81 -13.94
CA ALA A 45 2.12 1.50 -14.58
C ALA A 45 2.67 1.56 -16.01
N VAL A 46 2.25 2.54 -16.83
CA VAL A 46 2.75 2.75 -18.19
C VAL A 46 4.26 2.95 -18.23
N ILE A 47 4.82 3.67 -17.24
CA ILE A 47 6.25 3.99 -17.17
C ILE A 47 7.06 2.79 -16.65
N PHE A 48 6.56 2.10 -15.62
CA PHE A 48 7.32 1.08 -14.91
C PHE A 48 7.14 -0.34 -15.45
N ALA A 49 5.99 -0.67 -16.05
CA ALA A 49 5.74 -2.01 -16.59
C ALA A 49 6.77 -2.47 -17.63
N PRO A 50 7.23 -1.63 -18.59
CA PRO A 50 8.25 -2.03 -19.54
C PRO A 50 9.56 -2.45 -18.86
N CYS A 51 9.95 -1.78 -17.77
CA CYS A 51 11.22 -2.04 -17.10
C CYS A 51 11.14 -3.22 -16.11
N LEU A 52 9.95 -3.53 -15.59
CA LEU A 52 9.77 -4.59 -14.57
C LEU A 52 9.46 -5.96 -15.17
N PHE A 53 8.81 -6.01 -16.34
CA PHE A 53 8.34 -7.26 -16.94
C PHE A 53 8.99 -7.61 -18.27
N GLN A 54 10.00 -6.87 -18.72
CA GLN A 54 10.77 -7.24 -19.91
C GLN A 54 11.57 -8.53 -19.64
N GLY A 55 11.06 -9.64 -20.14
CA GLY A 55 11.81 -10.88 -20.38
C GLY A 55 12.55 -10.84 -21.72
N GLU A 56 13.45 -11.80 -21.97
CA GLU A 56 14.29 -11.82 -23.19
C GLU A 56 13.46 -11.68 -24.48
N THR A 57 13.58 -10.52 -25.13
CA THR A 57 12.82 -10.09 -26.31
C THR A 57 13.37 -10.63 -27.64
N LYS A 58 14.22 -11.66 -27.61
CA LYS A 58 15.10 -12.01 -28.74
C LYS A 58 14.41 -12.50 -30.02
N SER A 59 13.08 -12.72 -30.06
CA SER A 59 12.41 -13.18 -31.29
C SER A 59 10.90 -12.93 -31.41
N ARG A 60 10.35 -11.89 -30.77
CA ARG A 60 8.90 -11.59 -30.90
C ARG A 60 8.61 -10.56 -31.98
N ASN A 61 7.50 -10.77 -32.71
CA ASN A 61 7.02 -9.77 -33.65
C ASN A 61 6.57 -8.49 -32.89
N PRO A 62 6.57 -7.31 -33.53
CA PRO A 62 6.24 -6.05 -32.84
C PRO A 62 4.81 -5.98 -32.30
N GLN A 63 3.84 -6.63 -32.96
CA GLN A 63 2.43 -6.59 -32.55
C GLN A 63 2.18 -7.35 -31.24
N ASP A 64 2.84 -8.48 -31.06
CA ASP A 64 2.75 -9.28 -29.84
C ASP A 64 3.43 -8.56 -28.68
N LEU A 65 4.55 -7.86 -28.93
CA LEU A 65 5.19 -7.03 -27.91
C LEU A 65 4.24 -5.94 -27.39
N ILE A 66 3.53 -5.25 -28.29
CA ILE A 66 2.56 -4.20 -27.90
C ILE A 66 1.42 -4.78 -27.06
N LYS A 67 0.88 -5.93 -27.45
CA LYS A 67 -0.19 -6.60 -26.69
C LYS A 67 0.27 -7.04 -25.31
N GLU A 68 1.48 -7.58 -25.20
CA GLU A 68 2.05 -7.99 -23.92
C GLU A 68 2.34 -6.77 -23.03
N LEU A 69 2.85 -5.68 -23.60
CA LEU A 69 3.06 -4.43 -22.87
C LEU A 69 1.75 -3.91 -22.26
N ALA A 70 0.66 -3.91 -23.04
CA ALA A 70 -0.65 -3.48 -22.55
C ALA A 70 -1.14 -4.35 -21.38
N LYS A 71 -0.96 -5.67 -21.47
CA LYS A 71 -1.28 -6.58 -20.35
C LYS A 71 -0.42 -6.32 -19.13
N GLN A 72 0.88 -6.11 -19.31
CA GLN A 72 1.82 -5.82 -18.23
C GLN A 72 1.48 -4.51 -17.52
N THR A 73 1.09 -3.48 -18.26
CA THR A 73 0.60 -2.21 -17.71
C THR A 73 -0.63 -2.45 -16.84
N ILE A 74 -1.64 -3.16 -17.33
CA ILE A 74 -2.87 -3.44 -16.55
C ILE A 74 -2.54 -4.23 -15.29
N VAL A 75 -1.67 -5.24 -15.38
CA VAL A 75 -1.27 -6.04 -14.22
C VAL A 75 -0.60 -5.15 -13.16
N LEU A 76 0.30 -4.24 -13.57
CA LEU A 76 0.98 -3.36 -12.64
C LEU A 76 0.07 -2.31 -12.02
N GLU A 77 -0.84 -1.75 -12.82
CA GLU A 77 -1.86 -0.81 -12.37
C GLU A 77 -2.69 -1.42 -11.23
N VAL A 78 -3.23 -2.63 -11.43
CA VAL A 78 -4.03 -3.33 -10.42
C VAL A 78 -3.22 -3.60 -9.14
N ILE A 79 -1.93 -3.95 -9.25
CA ILE A 79 -1.05 -4.12 -8.08
C ILE A 79 -0.89 -2.80 -7.31
N ILE A 80 -0.65 -1.70 -8.04
CA ILE A 80 -0.47 -0.38 -7.42
C ILE A 80 -1.76 0.06 -6.74
N GLU A 81 -2.92 -0.09 -7.40
CA GLU A 81 -4.24 0.25 -6.83
C GLU A 81 -4.53 -0.51 -5.54
N GLU A 82 -4.34 -1.84 -5.54
CA GLU A 82 -4.52 -2.65 -4.33
C GLU A 82 -3.58 -2.18 -3.21
N GLN A 83 -2.33 -1.84 -3.54
CA GLN A 83 -1.37 -1.34 -2.56
C GLN A 83 -1.76 0.04 -2.01
N VAL A 84 -2.34 0.92 -2.83
CA VAL A 84 -2.90 2.21 -2.38
C VAL A 84 -4.03 1.97 -1.38
N GLU A 85 -4.96 1.05 -1.69
CA GLU A 85 -6.04 0.70 -0.77
C GLU A 85 -5.52 0.17 0.58
N LYS A 86 -4.54 -0.74 0.55
CA LYS A 86 -3.87 -1.26 1.76
C LYS A 86 -3.19 -0.15 2.56
N LEU A 87 -2.48 0.76 1.88
CA LEU A 87 -1.81 1.89 2.50
C LEU A 87 -2.82 2.80 3.22
N GLN A 88 -3.89 3.19 2.53
CA GLN A 88 -4.93 4.04 3.11
C GLN A 88 -5.67 3.36 4.27
N ALA A 89 -5.96 2.06 4.15
CA ALA A 89 -6.57 1.30 5.23
C ALA A 89 -5.67 1.27 6.48
N THR A 90 -4.36 1.10 6.29
CA THR A 90 -3.37 1.14 7.37
C THR A 90 -3.32 2.52 8.03
N LEU A 91 -3.29 3.61 7.24
CA LEU A 91 -3.28 4.97 7.76
C LEU A 91 -4.54 5.30 8.58
N ARG A 92 -5.72 4.92 8.07
CA ARG A 92 -6.99 5.05 8.82
C ARG A 92 -6.97 4.25 10.12
N GLY A 93 -6.37 3.07 10.10
CA GLY A 93 -6.17 2.25 11.30
C GLY A 93 -5.33 2.97 12.35
N ILE A 94 -4.20 3.57 11.96
CA ILE A 94 -3.32 4.35 12.85
C ILE A 94 -4.08 5.54 13.46
N GLU A 95 -4.85 6.27 12.65
CA GLU A 95 -5.67 7.39 13.13
C GLU A 95 -6.71 6.92 14.17
N THR A 96 -7.42 5.83 13.86
CA THR A 96 -8.40 5.23 14.77
C THR A 96 -7.77 4.82 16.10
N LEU A 97 -6.62 4.13 16.05
CA LEU A 97 -5.88 3.74 17.26
C LEU A 97 -5.47 4.96 18.09
N SER A 98 -5.05 6.04 17.43
CA SER A 98 -4.66 7.29 18.08
C SER A 98 -5.84 7.99 18.77
N VAL A 99 -7.05 7.89 18.20
CA VAL A 99 -8.28 8.39 18.84
C VAL A 99 -8.64 7.56 20.06
N VAL A 100 -8.64 6.22 19.92
CA VAL A 100 -8.97 5.30 21.02
C VAL A 100 -8.00 5.47 22.18
N ALA A 101 -6.70 5.56 21.92
CA ALA A 101 -5.68 5.75 22.95
C ALA A 101 -5.91 7.05 23.76
N ARG A 102 -6.21 8.16 23.08
CA ARG A 102 -6.51 9.45 23.74
C ARG A 102 -7.75 9.37 24.62
N HIS A 103 -8.81 8.74 24.13
CA HIS A 103 -10.05 8.61 24.89
C HIS A 103 -9.89 7.73 26.14
N THR A 104 -9.15 6.61 26.02
CA THR A 104 -8.84 5.75 27.18
C THR A 104 -7.97 6.49 28.20
N ALA A 105 -6.99 7.28 27.75
CA ALA A 105 -6.16 8.11 28.64
C ALA A 105 -6.99 9.17 29.39
N SER A 106 -7.94 9.83 28.72
CA SER A 106 -8.86 10.79 29.36
C SER A 106 -9.68 10.11 30.45
N LYS A 107 -10.31 8.97 30.12
CA LYS A 107 -11.11 8.19 31.08
C LYS A 107 -10.31 7.72 32.28
N LEU A 108 -9.07 7.27 32.06
CA LEU A 108 -8.21 6.86 33.15
C LEU A 108 -7.89 8.04 34.10
N THR A 109 -7.62 9.22 33.53
CA THR A 109 -7.37 10.44 34.29
C THR A 109 -8.59 10.84 35.13
N GLU A 110 -9.79 10.75 34.54
CA GLU A 110 -11.06 10.99 35.25
C GLU A 110 -11.25 10.01 36.42
N LEU A 111 -11.00 8.71 36.21
CA LEU A 111 -11.14 7.70 37.27
C LEU A 111 -10.15 7.93 38.42
N ILE A 112 -8.88 8.24 38.13
CA ILE A 112 -7.88 8.54 39.16
C ILE A 112 -8.32 9.76 39.99
N SER A 113 -8.82 10.81 39.34
CA SER A 113 -9.32 11.99 40.06
C SER A 113 -10.54 11.68 40.93
N SER A 114 -11.40 10.73 40.50
CA SER A 114 -12.56 10.32 41.28
C SER A 114 -12.21 9.46 42.49
N GLU A 115 -11.16 8.64 42.42
CA GLU A 115 -10.66 7.83 43.55
C GLU A 115 -9.95 8.70 44.61
N GLU A 116 -9.17 9.69 44.21
CA GLU A 116 -8.56 10.65 45.15
C GLU A 116 -9.62 11.43 45.93
N VAL A 117 -10.68 11.89 45.27
CA VAL A 117 -11.80 12.59 45.92
C VAL A 117 -12.54 11.66 46.90
N CYS A 118 -12.75 10.40 46.55
CA CYS A 118 -13.39 9.42 47.44
C CYS A 118 -12.54 9.09 48.68
N THR A 119 -11.21 9.08 48.56
CA THR A 119 -10.31 8.78 49.69
C THR A 119 -10.23 9.96 50.68
N VAL A 120 -10.31 11.19 50.18
CA VAL A 120 -10.31 12.42 51.00
C VAL A 120 -11.65 12.65 51.71
N LEU A 121 -12.78 12.20 51.14
CA LEU A 121 -14.13 12.36 51.74
C LEU A 121 -14.48 11.28 52.78
N MET A 122 -13.69 10.21 52.93
CA MET A 122 -13.93 9.13 53.90
C MET A 122 -13.07 9.22 55.19
N CYS A 123 -12.33 10.31 55.39
CA CYS A 123 -11.60 10.64 56.62
C CYS A 123 -12.26 11.82 57.35
#